data_AF-A0A9X2YBB9-F1
#
_entry.id   AF-A0A9X2YBB9-F1
#
_cell.length_a   1.000
_cell.length_b   1.000
_cell.length_c   1.000
_cell.angle_alpha   90.00
_cell.angle_beta   90.00
_cell.angle_gamma   90.00
#
_symmetry.space_group_name_H-M   'P 1'
#
loop_
_entity.id
_entity.type
_entity.pdbx_description
1 polymer ?
#
loop_
_entity_poly.entity_id
_entity_poly.type
_entity_poly.pdbx_seq_one_letter_code
_entity_poly.pdbx_strand_id
1 'polypeptide(L)'
;MTSPPSRRNTSITEPPPCHLDPDQWFCRSRRMQALSTCLACPLRRSCAQLALECRPSWGMWAGIWIDGRFAAAAALLDEVAADDPPVAPEHDPPPPPREPRRSAVFPAGVQSGAAFRMRPRTLVFARSEGYCEIMATGCHLTADAVISRVPRRGDGDASTLFAVCQECAITLQRMDSQMIYHLGYRLDSVSDAAATPMLWRQKHRLLLDARGGLRDPSIFASSERPEAHEINDAAFWIAST
;
A
#
# COMPACT_ATOMS: atom_id res chain seq x y z
N MET A 1 -59.12 15.33 -9.88
CA MET A 1 -58.26 14.15 -10.15
C MET A 1 -56.88 14.68 -10.51
N THR A 2 -56.03 14.87 -9.51
CA THR A 2 -54.74 15.55 -9.66
C THR A 2 -53.66 14.48 -9.78
N SER A 3 -52.97 14.44 -10.91
CA SER A 3 -51.86 13.52 -11.21
C SER A 3 -50.76 13.58 -10.14
N PRO A 4 -50.06 12.46 -9.85
CA PRO A 4 -48.93 12.48 -8.95
C PRO A 4 -47.74 13.23 -9.58
N PRO A 5 -46.89 13.90 -8.79
CA PRO A 5 -45.71 14.57 -9.31
C PRO A 5 -44.72 13.55 -9.86
N SER A 6 -44.43 13.65 -11.16
CA SER A 6 -43.39 12.89 -11.85
C SER A 6 -42.06 13.00 -11.09
N ARG A 7 -41.50 11.85 -10.71
CA ARG A 7 -40.10 11.76 -10.28
C ARG A 7 -39.25 12.33 -11.41
N ARG A 8 -38.56 13.43 -11.13
CA ARG A 8 -37.55 13.98 -12.04
C ARG A 8 -36.44 12.93 -12.18
N ASN A 9 -36.47 12.19 -13.28
CA ASN A 9 -35.31 11.47 -13.77
C ASN A 9 -34.22 12.52 -14.03
N THR A 10 -33.29 12.65 -13.09
CA THR A 10 -32.00 13.28 -13.35
C THR A 10 -31.36 12.50 -14.48
N SER A 11 -31.46 13.05 -15.69
CA SER A 11 -30.73 12.62 -16.86
C SER A 11 -29.24 12.73 -16.56
N ILE A 12 -28.63 11.60 -16.22
CA ILE A 12 -27.19 11.45 -16.10
C ILE A 12 -26.66 11.53 -17.53
N THR A 13 -26.19 12.72 -17.93
CA THR A 13 -25.72 12.98 -19.30
C THR A 13 -24.32 12.39 -19.55
N GLU A 14 -23.58 11.98 -18.51
CA GLU A 14 -22.25 11.36 -18.64
C GLU A 14 -22.23 9.92 -18.10
N PRO A 15 -21.62 8.96 -18.84
CA PRO A 15 -21.52 7.59 -18.38
C PRO A 15 -20.81 7.53 -17.02
N PRO A 16 -21.28 6.70 -16.06
CA PRO A 16 -20.65 6.62 -14.76
C PRO A 16 -19.18 6.18 -14.91
N PRO A 17 -18.29 6.59 -13.99
CA PRO A 17 -16.87 6.29 -14.11
C PRO A 17 -16.55 4.79 -14.25
N CYS A 18 -17.43 3.93 -13.74
CA CYS A 18 -17.31 2.48 -13.88
C CYS A 18 -17.48 1.94 -15.29
N HIS A 19 -18.11 2.69 -16.19
CA HIS A 19 -18.27 2.30 -17.59
C HIS A 19 -17.11 2.79 -18.47
N LEU A 20 -16.32 3.75 -18.02
CA LEU A 20 -15.20 4.33 -18.78
C LEU A 20 -13.97 3.41 -18.82
N ASP A 21 -13.66 2.76 -17.69
CA ASP A 21 -12.57 1.78 -17.55
C ASP A 21 -13.04 0.65 -16.62
N PRO A 22 -13.70 -0.41 -17.12
CA PRO A 22 -14.23 -1.48 -16.28
C PRO A 22 -13.15 -2.27 -15.52
N ASP A 23 -11.98 -2.46 -16.13
CA ASP A 23 -10.92 -3.30 -15.57
C ASP A 23 -10.35 -2.73 -14.27
N GLN A 24 -10.31 -1.40 -14.13
CA GLN A 24 -9.79 -0.78 -12.90
C GLN A 24 -10.58 -1.18 -11.64
N TRP A 25 -11.87 -1.49 -11.77
CA TRP A 25 -12.76 -1.80 -10.64
C TRP A 25 -12.57 -3.23 -10.13
N PHE A 26 -11.97 -4.10 -10.94
CA PHE A 26 -11.63 -5.48 -10.58
C PHE A 26 -10.13 -5.67 -10.35
N CYS A 27 -9.31 -4.66 -10.68
CA CYS A 27 -7.86 -4.70 -10.52
C CYS A 27 -7.43 -4.28 -9.11
N ARG A 28 -6.95 -5.25 -8.31
CA ARG A 28 -6.57 -5.01 -6.91
C ARG A 28 -5.44 -3.99 -6.74
N SER A 29 -4.49 -3.92 -7.66
CA SER A 29 -3.41 -2.92 -7.62
C SER A 29 -3.89 -1.49 -7.92
N ARG A 30 -5.05 -1.34 -8.59
CA ARG A 30 -5.68 -0.04 -8.87
C ARG A 30 -6.80 0.31 -7.88
N ARG A 31 -6.97 -0.46 -6.80
CA ARG A 31 -8.04 -0.28 -5.80
C ARG A 31 -8.14 1.15 -5.24
N MET A 32 -7.00 1.78 -4.92
CA MET A 32 -7.01 3.15 -4.37
C MET A 32 -7.46 4.19 -5.39
N GLN A 33 -7.06 4.04 -6.65
CA GLN A 33 -7.52 4.88 -7.75
C GLN A 33 -9.03 4.68 -7.97
N ALA A 34 -9.48 3.41 -8.04
CA ALA A 34 -10.89 3.07 -8.15
C ALA A 34 -11.70 3.63 -6.97
N LEU A 35 -11.17 3.59 -5.74
CA LEU A 35 -11.83 4.15 -4.55
C LEU A 35 -12.02 5.66 -4.69
N SER A 36 -10.96 6.38 -5.02
CA SER A 36 -11.01 7.83 -5.21
C SER A 36 -12.06 8.22 -6.25
N THR A 37 -12.13 7.48 -7.35
CA THR A 37 -13.13 7.70 -8.41
C THR A 37 -14.54 7.31 -7.93
N CYS A 38 -14.69 6.23 -7.17
CA CYS A 38 -15.98 5.77 -6.66
C CYS A 38 -16.61 6.77 -5.68
N LEU A 39 -15.81 7.36 -4.79
CA LEU A 39 -16.28 8.30 -3.79
C LEU A 39 -16.81 9.61 -4.41
N ALA A 40 -16.36 9.96 -5.62
CA ALA A 40 -16.87 11.10 -6.38
C ALA A 40 -18.10 10.75 -7.25
N CYS A 41 -18.50 9.48 -7.33
CA CYS A 41 -19.58 9.06 -8.22
C CYS A 41 -20.96 9.40 -7.63
N PRO A 42 -21.83 10.11 -8.37
CA PRO A 42 -23.17 10.45 -7.89
C PRO A 42 -24.09 9.23 -7.73
N LEU A 43 -23.74 8.10 -8.36
CA LEU A 43 -24.49 6.84 -8.30
C LEU A 43 -24.08 5.94 -7.12
N ARG A 44 -23.29 6.44 -6.17
CA ARG A 44 -22.72 5.60 -5.10
C ARG A 44 -23.79 4.87 -4.28
N ARG A 45 -24.91 5.52 -3.97
CA ARG A 45 -26.03 4.90 -3.22
C ARG A 45 -26.71 3.79 -4.01
N SER A 46 -27.09 4.04 -5.26
CA SER A 46 -27.75 3.03 -6.09
C SER A 46 -26.79 1.89 -6.43
N CYS A 47 -25.49 2.16 -6.54
CA CYS A 47 -24.46 1.14 -6.66
C CYS A 47 -24.39 0.24 -5.40
N ALA A 48 -24.55 0.81 -4.19
CA ALA A 48 -24.57 0.04 -2.96
C ALA A 48 -25.80 -0.89 -2.88
N GLN A 49 -26.98 -0.37 -3.24
CA GLN A 49 -28.21 -1.15 -3.33
C GLN A 49 -28.08 -2.31 -4.33
N LEU A 50 -27.56 -2.01 -5.53
CA LEU A 50 -27.32 -3.03 -6.55
C LEU A 50 -26.29 -4.08 -6.09
N ALA A 51 -25.24 -3.67 -5.36
CA ALA A 51 -24.28 -4.60 -4.80
C ALA A 51 -24.91 -5.53 -3.74
N LEU A 52 -25.83 -5.01 -2.92
CA LEU A 52 -26.58 -5.82 -1.95
C LEU A 52 -27.45 -6.88 -2.64
N GLU A 53 -28.09 -6.51 -3.74
CA GLU A 53 -28.90 -7.41 -4.56
C GLU A 53 -28.06 -8.46 -5.30
N CYS A 54 -27.01 -8.02 -5.99
CA CYS A 54 -26.18 -8.90 -6.82
C CYS A 54 -25.20 -9.75 -6.02
N ARG A 55 -24.88 -9.35 -4.79
CA ARG A 55 -23.93 -10.03 -3.90
C ARG A 55 -22.59 -10.34 -4.57
N PRO A 56 -21.91 -9.35 -5.18
CA PRO A 56 -20.70 -9.57 -5.92
C PRO A 56 -19.62 -10.21 -5.04
N SER A 57 -18.85 -11.13 -5.62
CA SER A 57 -17.75 -11.81 -4.93
C SER A 57 -16.43 -11.05 -5.04
N TRP A 58 -16.32 -10.07 -5.95
CA TRP A 58 -15.06 -9.39 -6.24
C TRP A 58 -15.26 -7.95 -6.74
N GLY A 59 -14.26 -7.10 -6.47
CA GLY A 59 -14.12 -5.76 -7.05
C GLY A 59 -14.60 -4.63 -6.14
N MET A 60 -14.53 -3.40 -6.67
CA MET A 60 -14.96 -2.18 -5.99
C MET A 60 -16.43 -1.88 -6.27
N TRP A 61 -17.23 -1.75 -5.22
CA TRP A 61 -18.66 -1.42 -5.28
C TRP A 61 -18.98 -0.35 -4.25
N ALA A 62 -19.55 0.78 -4.69
CA ALA A 62 -19.90 1.91 -3.82
C ALA A 62 -18.78 2.40 -2.87
N GLY A 63 -17.51 2.27 -3.29
CA GLY A 63 -16.34 2.63 -2.49
C GLY A 63 -15.90 1.55 -1.51
N ILE A 64 -16.46 0.35 -1.60
CA ILE A 64 -16.13 -0.80 -0.77
C ILE A 64 -15.52 -1.87 -1.67
N TRP A 65 -14.34 -2.35 -1.30
CA TRP A 65 -13.67 -3.44 -2.02
C TRP A 65 -14.09 -4.79 -1.45
N ILE A 66 -14.44 -5.70 -2.35
CA ILE A 66 -14.89 -7.04 -2.03
C ILE A 66 -13.88 -8.03 -2.59
N ASP A 67 -13.39 -8.95 -1.75
CA ASP A 67 -12.41 -9.97 -2.11
C ASP A 67 -12.80 -11.36 -1.60
N GLY A 68 -14.01 -11.80 -1.97
CA GLY A 68 -14.58 -13.08 -1.56
C GLY A 68 -15.32 -13.03 -0.21
N ARG A 69 -15.23 -11.92 0.52
CA ARG A 69 -15.88 -11.71 1.82
C ARG A 69 -17.09 -10.79 1.76
N PHE A 70 -18.09 -11.14 0.95
CA PHE A 70 -19.29 -10.30 0.77
C PHE A 70 -20.01 -9.98 2.09
N ALA A 71 -20.13 -10.94 3.02
CA ALA A 71 -20.81 -10.70 4.30
C ALA A 71 -20.19 -9.56 5.13
N ALA A 72 -18.86 -9.37 5.05
CA ALA A 72 -18.19 -8.27 5.72
C ALA A 72 -18.42 -6.93 5.00
N ALA A 73 -18.56 -6.96 3.68
CA ALA A 73 -18.86 -5.78 2.88
C ALA A 73 -20.33 -5.36 2.95
N ALA A 74 -21.25 -6.31 3.17
CA ALA A 74 -22.69 -6.06 3.20
C ALA A 74 -23.08 -4.99 4.24
N ALA A 75 -22.55 -5.06 5.45
CA ALA A 75 -22.82 -4.05 6.48
C ALA A 75 -22.41 -2.63 6.05
N LEU A 76 -21.25 -2.50 5.40
CA LEU A 76 -20.78 -1.21 4.87
C LEU A 76 -21.63 -0.74 3.68
N LEU A 77 -22.11 -1.67 2.85
CA LEU A 77 -22.99 -1.36 1.73
C LEU A 77 -24.37 -0.90 2.22
N ASP A 78 -24.90 -1.51 3.28
CA ASP A 78 -26.15 -1.09 3.92
C ASP A 78 -26.05 0.35 4.45
N GLU A 79 -24.95 0.72 5.10
CA GLU A 79 -24.71 2.10 5.54
C GLU A 79 -24.73 3.09 4.37
N VAL A 80 -24.02 2.79 3.28
CA VAL A 80 -23.98 3.64 2.08
C VAL A 80 -25.33 3.70 1.35
N ALA A 81 -26.10 2.61 1.40
CA ALA A 81 -27.46 2.57 0.85
C ALA A 81 -28.45 3.38 1.69
N ALA A 82 -28.22 3.46 3.01
CA ALA A 82 -29.08 4.13 3.98
C ALA A 82 -28.79 5.64 4.16
N ASP A 83 -27.59 6.12 3.83
CA ASP A 83 -27.30 7.55 3.80
C ASP A 83 -28.37 8.27 2.98
N ASP A 84 -29.11 9.23 3.53
CA ASP A 84 -29.93 10.14 2.73
C ASP A 84 -29.02 11.08 1.93
N PRO A 85 -29.38 11.49 0.70
CA PRO A 85 -28.61 12.55 0.06
C PRO A 85 -28.70 13.76 1.00
N PRO A 86 -27.58 14.47 1.29
CA PRO A 86 -27.74 15.80 1.83
C PRO A 86 -28.66 16.54 0.86
N VAL A 87 -29.79 17.03 1.35
CA VAL A 87 -30.60 18.00 0.62
C VAL A 87 -29.62 19.08 0.23
N ALA A 88 -29.29 19.15 -1.06
CA ALA A 88 -28.38 20.17 -1.55
C ALA A 88 -28.99 21.52 -1.13
N PRO A 89 -28.29 22.36 -0.35
CA PRO A 89 -28.75 23.73 -0.21
C PRO A 89 -28.83 24.30 -1.62
N GLU A 90 -30.01 24.80 -1.96
CA GLU A 90 -30.31 25.49 -3.20
C GLU A 90 -29.26 26.60 -3.35
N HIS A 91 -28.22 26.32 -4.15
CA HIS A 91 -27.16 27.28 -4.42
C HIS A 91 -27.71 28.23 -5.47
N ASP A 92 -27.89 29.48 -5.08
CA ASP A 92 -27.95 30.58 -6.05
C ASP A 92 -26.76 30.44 -7.01
N PRO A 93 -26.95 30.70 -8.32
CA PRO A 93 -25.88 30.64 -9.29
C PRO A 93 -24.69 31.48 -8.79
N PRO A 94 -23.44 30.95 -8.88
CA PRO A 94 -22.29 31.65 -8.34
C PRO A 94 -22.17 33.03 -8.99
N PRO A 95 -21.96 34.11 -8.22
CA PRO A 95 -21.73 35.42 -8.79
C PRO A 95 -20.48 35.36 -9.70
N PRO A 96 -20.43 36.20 -10.75
CA PRO A 96 -19.34 36.16 -11.73
C PRO A 96 -17.97 36.29 -11.03
N PRO A 97 -16.92 35.67 -11.59
CA PRO A 97 -15.61 35.63 -10.95
C PRO A 97 -15.14 37.04 -10.59
N ARG A 98 -14.98 37.30 -9.29
CA ARG A 98 -14.31 38.52 -8.83
C ARG A 98 -12.83 38.38 -9.17
N GLU A 99 -12.31 39.39 -9.86
CA GLU A 99 -10.89 39.49 -10.19
C GLU A 99 -10.01 39.19 -8.96
N PRO A 100 -8.89 38.48 -9.14
CA PRO A 100 -8.05 38.07 -8.03
C PRO A 100 -7.50 39.31 -7.33
N ARG A 101 -8.03 39.58 -6.12
CA ARG A 101 -7.40 40.51 -5.19
C ARG A 101 -6.02 39.97 -4.86
N ARG A 102 -4.99 40.58 -5.43
CA ARG A 102 -3.61 40.48 -4.96
C ARG A 102 -3.57 40.94 -3.50
N SER A 103 -3.56 39.99 -2.57
CA SER A 103 -2.93 40.12 -1.26
C SER A 103 -2.87 38.76 -0.61
N ALA A 104 -1.94 37.91 -1.08
CA ALA A 104 -1.29 36.98 -0.19
C ALA A 104 -0.06 37.71 0.34
N VAL A 105 -0.16 38.24 1.56
CA VAL A 105 1.03 38.40 2.38
C VAL A 105 1.51 36.98 2.63
N PHE A 106 2.49 36.54 1.86
CA PHE A 106 3.23 35.33 2.19
C PHE A 106 3.86 35.58 3.56
N PRO A 107 3.54 34.81 4.61
CA PRO A 107 4.35 34.86 5.81
C PRO A 107 5.78 34.53 5.37
N ALA A 108 6.68 35.49 5.59
CA ALA A 108 8.10 35.35 5.32
C ALA A 108 8.56 34.01 5.89
N GLY A 109 9.30 33.28 5.06
CA GLY A 109 9.53 31.84 5.20
C GLY A 109 9.67 31.36 6.63
N VAL A 110 8.86 30.36 6.97
CA VAL A 110 9.21 29.42 8.03
C VAL A 110 10.52 28.78 7.59
N GLN A 111 11.62 29.28 8.15
CA GLN A 111 12.92 28.68 7.99
C GLN A 111 12.81 27.26 8.54
N SER A 112 12.85 26.27 7.65
CA SER A 112 12.93 24.85 7.99
C SER A 112 14.34 24.56 8.53
N GLY A 113 14.62 25.08 9.73
CA GLY A 113 15.92 25.05 10.39
C GLY A 113 16.18 23.80 11.23
N ALA A 114 15.21 22.90 11.33
CA ALA A 114 15.40 21.57 11.91
C ALA A 114 15.18 20.55 10.81
N ALA A 115 16.21 19.77 10.48
CA ALA A 115 16.11 18.63 9.57
C ALA A 115 14.90 17.79 9.97
N PHE A 116 13.83 17.82 9.17
CA PHE A 116 12.59 17.10 9.44
C PHE A 116 12.90 15.60 9.45
N ARG A 117 13.14 15.04 10.64
CA ARG A 117 13.36 13.61 10.82
C ARG A 117 12.00 12.95 10.91
N MET A 118 11.59 12.28 9.83
CA MET A 118 10.43 11.39 9.87
C MET A 118 10.65 10.31 10.91
N ARG A 119 9.56 9.87 11.55
CA ARG A 119 9.60 8.75 12.49
C ARG A 119 10.00 7.47 11.73
N PRO A 120 10.80 6.56 12.33
CA PRO A 120 11.22 5.31 11.69
C PRO A 120 10.07 4.50 11.09
N ARG A 121 8.93 4.38 11.79
CA ARG A 121 7.73 3.71 11.27
C ARG A 121 7.16 4.38 10.02
N THR A 122 7.20 5.71 9.92
CA THR A 122 6.76 6.45 8.73
C THR A 122 7.64 6.13 7.52
N LEU A 123 8.95 6.03 7.73
CA LEU A 123 9.91 5.66 6.70
C LEU A 123 9.67 4.22 6.19
N VAL A 124 9.34 3.30 7.10
CA VAL A 124 8.99 1.92 6.75
C VAL A 124 7.71 1.88 5.90
N PHE A 125 6.65 2.57 6.32
CA PHE A 125 5.41 2.66 5.52
C PHE A 125 5.64 3.26 4.14
N ALA A 126 6.50 4.28 4.04
CA ALA A 126 6.86 4.89 2.76
C ALA A 126 7.59 3.89 1.85
N ARG A 127 8.61 3.19 2.37
CA ARG A 127 9.35 2.18 1.59
C ARG A 127 8.49 0.98 1.21
N SER A 128 7.58 0.58 2.09
CA SER A 128 6.77 -0.61 1.87
C SER A 128 5.67 -0.36 0.84
N GLU A 129 5.39 0.91 0.52
CA GLU A 129 4.30 1.37 -0.33
C GLU A 129 2.93 0.85 0.16
N GLY A 130 2.81 0.64 1.47
CA GLY A 130 1.62 0.05 2.08
C GLY A 130 1.49 -1.46 1.90
N TYR A 131 2.50 -2.14 1.36
CA TYR A 131 2.51 -3.59 1.20
C TYR A 131 3.32 -4.30 2.28
N CYS A 132 2.98 -5.56 2.56
CA CYS A 132 3.80 -6.42 3.40
C CYS A 132 5.18 -6.62 2.78
N GLU A 133 6.24 -6.47 3.57
CA GLU A 133 7.63 -6.64 3.13
C GLU A 133 8.06 -8.12 3.12
N ILE A 134 7.25 -9.02 3.67
CA ILE A 134 7.48 -10.47 3.71
C ILE A 134 6.93 -11.16 2.46
N MET A 135 5.66 -10.95 2.12
CA MET A 135 4.93 -11.63 1.02
C MET A 135 5.10 -13.16 0.95
N ALA A 136 5.18 -13.82 2.11
CA ALA A 136 5.18 -15.28 2.19
C ALA A 136 3.84 -15.87 1.71
N THR A 137 3.79 -17.20 1.53
CA THR A 137 2.56 -17.92 1.22
C THR A 137 1.46 -17.58 2.23
N GLY A 138 0.28 -17.19 1.75
CA GLY A 138 -0.84 -16.75 2.60
C GLY A 138 -0.83 -15.25 2.97
N CYS A 139 0.14 -14.47 2.49
CA CYS A 139 0.19 -13.03 2.76
C CYS A 139 -1.04 -12.27 2.23
N HIS A 140 -1.61 -11.39 3.04
CA HIS A 140 -2.71 -10.47 2.64
C HIS A 140 -2.27 -9.32 1.72
N LEU A 141 -0.96 -9.22 1.45
CA LEU A 141 -0.29 -8.20 0.67
C LEU A 141 -0.33 -6.79 1.27
N THR A 142 -1.12 -6.50 2.30
CA THR A 142 -1.17 -5.20 2.99
C THR A 142 -0.16 -5.09 4.12
N ALA A 143 0.30 -3.87 4.44
CA ALA A 143 1.04 -3.58 5.65
C ALA A 143 0.06 -3.22 6.79
N ASP A 144 -0.33 -4.21 7.58
CA ASP A 144 -1.25 -4.02 8.71
C ASP A 144 -0.53 -3.49 9.96
N ALA A 145 0.77 -3.79 10.08
CA ALA A 145 1.62 -3.36 11.17
C ALA A 145 3.07 -3.11 10.71
N VAL A 146 3.80 -2.32 11.50
CA VAL A 146 5.26 -2.25 11.43
C VAL A 146 5.80 -2.89 12.69
N ILE A 147 6.66 -3.91 12.55
CA ILE A 147 7.24 -4.65 13.67
C ILE A 147 8.77 -4.59 13.64
N SER A 148 9.38 -4.85 14.79
CA SER A 148 10.83 -4.85 14.94
C SER A 148 11.42 -6.24 14.69
N ARG A 149 12.54 -6.31 13.96
CA ARG A 149 13.39 -7.51 13.89
C ARG A 149 14.29 -7.67 15.13
N VAL A 150 14.30 -6.71 16.06
CA VAL A 150 15.03 -6.75 17.34
C VAL A 150 14.04 -6.69 18.50
N PRO A 151 13.58 -7.84 19.04
CA PRO A 151 12.42 -7.90 19.95
C PRO A 151 12.63 -7.33 21.36
N ARG A 152 13.88 -7.10 21.80
CA ARG A 152 14.20 -6.66 23.19
C ARG A 152 14.61 -5.20 23.33
N ARG A 153 14.56 -4.40 22.25
CA ARG A 153 14.78 -2.95 22.30
C ARG A 153 13.60 -2.23 21.65
N GLY A 154 13.34 -1.00 22.07
CA GLY A 154 12.33 -0.14 21.42
C GLY A 154 12.64 0.08 19.93
N ASP A 155 11.75 0.78 19.23
CA ASP A 155 11.98 1.12 17.82
C ASP A 155 13.35 1.79 17.68
N GLY A 156 14.28 1.14 16.97
CA GLY A 156 15.55 1.73 16.60
C GLY A 156 15.33 2.75 15.47
N ASP A 157 16.10 2.61 14.40
CA ASP A 157 15.81 3.32 13.15
C ASP A 157 15.05 2.40 12.17
N ALA A 158 14.81 2.91 10.95
CA ALA A 158 14.07 2.16 9.94
C ALA A 158 14.76 0.85 9.51
N SER A 159 16.06 0.65 9.76
CA SER A 159 16.73 -0.62 9.46
C SER A 159 16.28 -1.77 10.37
N THR A 160 15.80 -1.42 11.57
CA THR A 160 15.33 -2.38 12.59
C THR A 160 13.86 -2.77 12.42
N LEU A 161 13.16 -2.16 11.47
CA LEU A 161 11.72 -2.26 11.33
C LEU A 161 11.33 -2.75 9.93
N PHE A 162 10.24 -3.52 9.87
CA PHE A 162 9.66 -3.96 8.61
C PHE A 162 8.14 -4.00 8.67
N ALA A 163 7.49 -3.80 7.52
CA ALA A 163 6.03 -3.80 7.40
C ALA A 163 5.51 -5.22 7.18
N VAL A 164 4.46 -5.61 7.90
CA VAL A 164 3.94 -6.98 7.91
C VAL A 164 2.41 -7.00 7.93
N CYS A 165 1.80 -7.97 7.23
CA CYS A 165 0.38 -8.28 7.42
C CYS A 165 0.19 -9.20 8.63
N GLN A 166 -1.05 -9.33 9.11
CA GLN A 166 -1.35 -10.19 10.25
C GLN A 166 -0.91 -11.65 10.03
N GLU A 167 -1.17 -12.23 8.86
CA GLU A 167 -0.82 -13.63 8.58
C GLU A 167 0.69 -13.88 8.53
N CYS A 168 1.43 -12.96 7.92
CA CYS A 168 2.90 -13.01 7.92
C CYS A 168 3.46 -12.86 9.35
N ALA A 169 2.85 -12.02 10.20
CA ALA A 169 3.29 -11.88 11.59
C ALA A 169 3.11 -13.19 12.37
N ILE A 170 1.96 -13.88 12.20
CA ILE A 170 1.70 -15.19 12.81
C ILE A 170 2.69 -16.25 12.27
N THR A 171 2.93 -16.24 10.96
CA THR A 171 3.89 -17.14 10.32
C THR A 171 5.29 -16.99 10.91
N LEU A 172 5.76 -15.75 11.09
CA LEU A 172 7.07 -15.48 11.71
C LEU A 172 7.14 -15.92 13.19
N GLN A 173 6.04 -15.84 13.94
CA GLN A 173 6.01 -16.32 15.33
C GLN A 173 6.15 -17.84 15.43
N ARG A 174 5.64 -18.57 14.43
CA ARG A 174 5.68 -20.04 14.36
C ARG A 174 6.90 -20.59 13.63
N MET A 175 7.62 -19.72 12.91
CA MET A 175 8.80 -20.10 12.15
C MET A 175 9.92 -20.59 13.06
N ASP A 176 10.67 -21.59 12.60
CA ASP A 176 11.86 -22.07 13.28
C ASP A 176 12.84 -20.91 13.54
N SER A 177 13.50 -20.98 14.70
CA SER A 177 14.41 -19.95 15.17
C SER A 177 15.61 -19.75 14.23
N GLN A 178 16.24 -20.83 13.75
CA GLN A 178 17.38 -20.70 12.84
C GLN A 178 16.93 -20.11 11.50
N MET A 179 15.76 -20.53 11.01
CA MET A 179 15.21 -20.00 9.76
C MET A 179 14.90 -18.50 9.85
N ILE A 180 14.27 -18.03 10.93
CA ILE A 180 13.93 -16.60 11.06
C ILE A 180 15.17 -15.70 11.12
N TYR A 181 16.27 -16.18 11.74
CA TYR A 181 17.57 -15.50 11.71
C TYR A 181 18.21 -15.56 10.32
N HIS A 182 18.20 -16.74 9.68
CA HIS A 182 18.76 -16.91 8.33
C HIS A 182 18.08 -16.00 7.29
N LEU A 183 16.78 -15.77 7.42
CA LEU A 183 16.01 -14.89 6.54
C LEU A 183 16.12 -13.40 6.94
N GLY A 184 16.78 -13.09 8.06
CA GLY A 184 17.00 -11.73 8.53
C GLY A 184 15.77 -11.07 9.18
N TYR A 185 14.72 -11.83 9.49
CA TYR A 185 13.52 -11.29 10.16
C TYR A 185 13.68 -11.16 11.68
N ARG A 186 14.75 -11.74 12.24
CA ARG A 186 15.16 -11.55 13.64
C ARG A 186 16.66 -11.28 13.73
N LEU A 187 17.05 -10.45 14.69
CA LEU A 187 18.42 -10.09 15.03
C LEU A 187 18.58 -9.95 16.55
N ASP A 188 19.83 -10.09 17.00
CA ASP A 188 20.20 -9.95 18.41
C ASP A 188 20.57 -8.51 18.78
N SER A 189 21.06 -7.72 17.82
CA SER A 189 21.52 -6.35 18.03
C SER A 189 20.94 -5.36 17.02
N VAL A 190 20.67 -4.14 17.50
CA VAL A 190 20.28 -3.00 16.64
C VAL A 190 21.43 -2.55 15.73
N SER A 191 22.67 -2.72 16.17
CA SER A 191 23.86 -2.30 15.42
C SER A 191 24.04 -3.08 14.11
N ASP A 192 23.54 -4.31 14.08
CA ASP A 192 23.69 -5.22 12.94
C ASP A 192 22.58 -5.05 11.90
N ALA A 193 21.53 -4.27 12.22
CA ALA A 193 20.32 -4.20 11.43
C ALA A 193 20.53 -3.65 10.02
N ALA A 194 21.37 -2.62 9.88
CA ALA A 194 21.69 -2.03 8.59
C ALA A 194 22.67 -2.86 7.75
N ALA A 195 23.40 -3.79 8.37
CA ALA A 195 24.40 -4.63 7.73
C ALA A 195 23.89 -6.05 7.45
N THR A 196 22.77 -6.47 8.06
CA THR A 196 22.22 -7.82 7.90
C THR A 196 21.08 -7.84 6.88
N PRO A 197 21.22 -8.56 5.75
CA PRO A 197 20.18 -8.64 4.73
C PRO A 197 18.89 -9.28 5.26
N MET A 198 17.76 -8.74 4.84
CA MET A 198 16.43 -9.31 5.05
C MET A 198 15.90 -9.90 3.73
N LEU A 199 15.25 -11.06 3.79
CA LEU A 199 14.51 -11.59 2.66
C LEU A 199 13.26 -10.73 2.39
N TRP A 200 13.37 -9.85 1.42
CA TRP A 200 12.33 -8.94 0.97
C TRP A 200 11.43 -9.59 -0.08
N ARG A 201 10.12 -9.60 0.20
CA ARG A 201 9.03 -10.06 -0.68
C ARG A 201 9.32 -11.42 -1.33
N GLN A 202 9.90 -12.34 -0.55
CA GLN A 202 10.32 -13.69 -0.96
C GLN A 202 11.26 -13.78 -2.17
N LYS A 203 11.87 -12.67 -2.60
CA LYS A 203 12.63 -12.64 -3.87
C LYS A 203 14.02 -12.03 -3.73
N HIS A 204 14.17 -11.01 -2.90
CA HIS A 204 15.42 -10.24 -2.83
C HIS A 204 16.01 -10.31 -1.43
N ARG A 205 17.32 -10.41 -1.30
CA ARG A 205 18.01 -10.21 0.00
C ARG A 205 18.53 -8.79 0.03
N LEU A 206 17.85 -7.90 0.75
CA LEU A 206 18.15 -6.46 0.75
C LEU A 206 18.57 -5.99 2.13
N LEU A 207 19.49 -5.02 2.15
CA LEU A 207 19.85 -4.27 3.35
C LEU A 207 18.84 -3.14 3.55
N LEU A 208 18.29 -3.04 4.77
CA LEU A 208 17.40 -1.96 5.16
C LEU A 208 18.23 -0.84 5.76
N ASP A 209 18.05 0.39 5.31
CA ASP A 209 18.77 1.52 5.89
C ASP A 209 17.98 2.30 6.94
N ALA A 210 18.71 3.07 7.75
CA ALA A 210 18.16 3.88 8.83
C ALA A 210 17.18 4.97 8.35
N ARG A 211 17.24 5.35 7.07
CA ARG A 211 16.40 6.37 6.42
C ARG A 211 15.22 5.78 5.64
N GLY A 212 15.00 4.48 5.69
CA GLY A 212 13.92 3.82 4.96
C GLY A 212 14.30 3.30 3.58
N GLY A 213 15.52 3.51 3.10
CA GLY A 213 15.97 2.97 1.81
C GLY A 213 16.24 1.47 1.82
N LEU A 214 16.29 0.91 0.61
CA LEU A 214 16.68 -0.46 0.31
C LEU A 214 18.01 -0.45 -0.44
N ARG A 215 18.94 -1.31 -0.05
CA ARG A 215 20.22 -1.49 -0.74
C ARG A 215 20.45 -2.95 -1.09
N ASP A 216 21.00 -3.17 -2.27
CA ASP A 216 21.43 -4.50 -2.69
C ASP A 216 22.83 -4.78 -2.13
N PRO A 217 23.03 -5.84 -1.33
CA PRO A 217 24.34 -6.20 -0.81
C PRO A 217 25.35 -6.61 -1.90
N SER A 218 24.89 -7.08 -3.06
CA SER A 218 25.78 -7.50 -4.16
C SER A 218 26.50 -6.32 -4.85
N ILE A 219 25.97 -5.10 -4.73
CA ILE A 219 26.58 -3.89 -5.29
C ILE A 219 27.88 -3.53 -4.53
N PHE A 220 28.03 -3.92 -3.27
CA PHE A 220 29.22 -3.64 -2.46
C PHE A 220 30.28 -4.75 -2.54
N ALA A 221 29.91 -5.97 -2.92
CA ALA A 221 30.86 -7.07 -3.14
C ALA A 221 31.72 -6.91 -4.42
N SER A 222 31.36 -5.96 -5.29
CA SER A 222 32.11 -5.68 -6.53
C SER A 222 33.29 -4.72 -6.34
N SER A 223 33.47 -4.14 -5.14
CA SER A 223 34.54 -3.18 -4.84
C SER A 223 35.79 -3.81 -4.20
N GLU A 224 35.72 -5.07 -3.76
CA GLU A 224 36.84 -5.77 -3.11
C GLU A 224 36.96 -7.18 -3.69
N ARG A 225 37.48 -7.28 -4.93
CA ARG A 225 38.24 -8.49 -5.30
C ARG A 225 39.72 -8.16 -5.21
N PRO A 226 40.46 -8.73 -4.25
CA PRO A 226 41.89 -8.92 -4.44
C PRO A 226 42.07 -9.82 -5.67
N GLU A 227 43.01 -9.45 -6.55
CA GLU A 227 43.41 -10.26 -7.70
C GLU A 227 43.65 -11.70 -7.24
N ALA A 228 42.83 -12.62 -7.75
CA ALA A 228 43.01 -14.04 -7.51
C ALA A 228 44.26 -14.49 -8.25
N HIS A 229 45.30 -14.69 -7.46
CA HIS A 229 46.56 -15.34 -7.79
C HIS A 229 46.30 -16.63 -8.58
N GLU A 230 47.04 -16.78 -9.70
CA GLU A 230 47.11 -17.98 -10.53
C GLU A 230 47.17 -19.26 -9.68
N ILE A 231 46.25 -20.18 -9.94
CA ILE A 231 46.49 -21.61 -9.71
C ILE A 231 46.32 -22.29 -11.07
N ASN A 232 47.48 -22.59 -11.63
CA ASN A 232 47.70 -23.47 -12.76
C ASN A 232 47.38 -24.90 -12.29
N ASP A 233 46.40 -25.56 -12.90
CA ASP A 233 46.29 -27.02 -12.82
C ASP A 233 45.88 -27.58 -14.18
N ALA A 234 46.92 -27.98 -14.90
CA ALA A 234 46.85 -28.91 -16.00
C ALA A 234 46.47 -30.30 -15.47
N ALA A 235 45.34 -30.83 -15.93
CA ALA A 235 45.13 -32.22 -16.31
C ALA A 235 43.63 -32.53 -16.29
N PHE A 236 43.05 -32.76 -17.46
CA PHE A 236 42.21 -33.93 -17.75
C PHE A 236 41.63 -33.74 -19.15
N TRP A 237 42.23 -34.38 -20.16
CA TRP A 237 41.49 -34.79 -21.34
C TRP A 237 41.72 -36.26 -21.62
N ILE A 238 40.57 -36.91 -21.72
CA ILE A 238 40.30 -38.33 -21.82
C ILE A 238 40.68 -38.82 -23.23
N ALA A 239 41.33 -39.98 -23.26
CA ALA A 239 41.52 -40.76 -24.47
C ALA A 239 40.16 -41.15 -25.07
N SER A 240 39.93 -40.83 -26.34
CA SER A 240 39.02 -41.58 -27.21
C SER A 240 39.36 -41.30 -28.68
N THR A 241 39.59 -42.42 -29.39
CA THR A 241 39.76 -42.66 -30.83
C THR A 241 40.98 -42.10 -31.54
#